data_AF-A0A6L9QX72-F1
#
_entry.id   AF-A0A6L9QX72-F1
#
_cell.length_a   1.000
_cell.length_b   1.000
_cell.length_c   1.000
_cell.angle_alpha   90.00
_cell.angle_beta   90.00
_cell.angle_gamma   90.00
#
_symmetry.space_group_name_H-M   'P 1'
#
loop_
_entity.id
_entity.type
_entity.pdbx_description
1 polymer ?
#
loop_
_entity_poly.entity_id
_entity_poly.type
_entity_poly.pdbx_seq_one_letter_code
_entity_poly.pdbx_strand_id
1 'polypeptide(L)'
;MGRAAAHPLLRTLDGILVIPPEHHRPDTGRAEAAAMLACDDRTLSDLIRHGLPATGEHGRERLDSRDLFNLALYSGSGRTGIERGVAAALGWTRSSCEDLMAPRMSRFELRVACGAPDGCAPGARNTLARPRTGAYGGKVRQVRAHPAG
;
A
#
# COMPACT_ATOMS: atom_id res chain seq x y z
N MET A 1 28.43 -11.67 1.79
CA MET A 1 27.66 -11.31 3.00
C MET A 1 27.76 -9.81 3.28
N GLY A 2 27.07 -8.98 2.49
CA GLY A 2 27.11 -7.53 2.64
C GLY A 2 25.82 -6.87 2.19
N ARG A 3 25.15 -6.20 3.14
CA ARG A 3 23.98 -5.31 3.03
C ARG A 3 22.61 -5.95 2.76
N ALA A 4 22.20 -6.83 3.67
CA ALA A 4 20.80 -6.94 4.13
C ALA A 4 20.39 -5.74 5.04
N ALA A 5 20.85 -4.53 4.71
CA ALA A 5 20.17 -3.30 5.14
C ALA A 5 18.91 -3.03 4.28
N ALA A 6 18.55 -4.03 3.47
CA ALA A 6 17.56 -4.08 2.42
C ALA A 6 16.15 -3.81 2.96
N HIS A 7 15.33 -3.25 2.07
CA HIS A 7 13.90 -2.95 2.24
C HIS A 7 13.20 -3.97 3.16
N PRO A 8 12.32 -3.57 4.11
CA PRO A 8 11.69 -4.49 5.06
C PRO A 8 11.13 -5.77 4.41
N LEU A 9 10.51 -5.63 3.23
CA LEU A 9 10.05 -6.75 2.40
C LEU A 9 11.14 -7.78 2.05
N LEU A 10 12.34 -7.34 1.67
CA LEU A 10 13.44 -8.23 1.31
C LEU A 10 13.95 -9.02 2.53
N ARG A 11 13.93 -8.43 3.73
CA ARG A 11 14.26 -9.16 4.96
C ARG A 11 13.21 -10.20 5.32
N THR A 12 11.94 -9.87 5.08
CA THR A 12 10.82 -10.76 5.37
C THR A 12 10.81 -11.98 4.45
N LEU A 13 11.33 -11.85 3.22
CA LEU A 13 11.36 -12.94 2.24
C LEU A 13 12.04 -14.22 2.75
N ASP A 14 13.07 -14.10 3.58
CA ASP A 14 13.80 -15.24 4.15
C ASP A 14 12.98 -16.08 5.15
N GLY A 15 11.84 -15.56 5.63
CA GLY A 15 11.03 -16.19 6.68
C GLY A 15 9.54 -16.30 6.36
N ILE A 16 9.11 -16.01 5.13
CA ILE A 16 7.69 -16.14 4.76
C ILE A 16 7.31 -17.58 4.46
N LEU A 17 6.06 -17.89 4.79
CA LEU A 17 5.40 -19.08 4.29
C LEU A 17 4.81 -18.76 2.91
N VAL A 18 5.49 -19.22 1.87
CA VAL A 18 4.95 -19.21 0.51
C VAL A 18 3.91 -20.30 0.33
N ILE A 19 2.94 -20.07 -0.54
CA ILE A 19 1.95 -21.05 -0.93
C ILE A 19 2.66 -22.20 -1.67
N PRO A 20 2.37 -23.47 -1.32
CA PRO A 20 2.93 -24.62 -2.02
C PRO A 20 2.67 -24.54 -3.54
N PRO A 21 3.62 -24.96 -4.40
CA PRO A 21 3.50 -24.82 -5.85
C PRO A 21 2.20 -25.39 -6.45
N GLU A 22 1.70 -26.50 -5.91
CA GLU A 22 0.44 -27.16 -6.30
C GLU A 22 -0.82 -26.34 -6.01
N HIS A 23 -0.70 -25.31 -5.17
CA HIS A 23 -1.78 -24.41 -4.78
C HIS A 23 -1.56 -22.97 -5.24
N HIS A 24 -0.41 -22.70 -5.84
CA HIS A 24 -0.03 -21.38 -6.31
C HIS A 24 -0.96 -20.92 -7.45
N ARG A 25 -1.49 -19.69 -7.32
CA ARG A 25 -2.38 -19.07 -8.30
C ARG A 25 -1.80 -17.73 -8.74
N PRO A 26 -1.16 -17.65 -9.91
CA PRO A 26 -0.57 -16.42 -10.41
C PRO A 26 -1.65 -15.46 -10.94
N ASP A 27 -2.38 -14.84 -10.02
CA ASP A 27 -3.58 -14.02 -10.26
C ASP A 27 -3.32 -12.52 -10.23
N THR A 28 -2.15 -12.08 -9.76
CA THR A 28 -1.83 -10.67 -9.52
C THR A 28 -0.74 -10.19 -10.47
N GLY A 29 -0.98 -9.08 -11.17
CA GLY A 29 0.03 -8.44 -12.04
C GLY A 29 1.01 -7.55 -11.27
N ARG A 30 2.15 -7.20 -11.87
CA ARG A 30 3.20 -6.39 -11.23
C ARG A 30 2.72 -5.08 -10.60
N ALA A 31 1.92 -4.30 -11.32
CA ALA A 31 1.46 -2.99 -10.83
C ALA A 31 0.58 -3.14 -9.57
N GLU A 32 -0.29 -4.15 -9.55
CA GLU A 32 -1.12 -4.46 -8.39
C GLU A 32 -0.27 -5.02 -7.24
N ALA A 33 0.70 -5.89 -7.53
CA ALA A 33 1.63 -6.40 -6.52
C ALA A 33 2.45 -5.29 -5.86
N ALA A 34 3.00 -4.35 -6.65
CA ALA A 34 3.73 -3.20 -6.14
C ALA A 34 2.84 -2.31 -5.24
N ALA A 35 1.56 -2.13 -5.61
CA ALA A 35 0.59 -1.41 -4.80
C ALA A 35 0.28 -2.13 -3.48
N MET A 36 0.07 -3.46 -3.49
CA MET A 36 -0.17 -4.27 -2.30
C MET A 36 1.01 -4.19 -1.32
N LEU A 37 2.24 -4.26 -1.85
CA LEU A 37 3.48 -4.22 -1.08
C LEU A 37 3.96 -2.80 -0.75
N ALA A 38 3.28 -1.77 -1.25
CA ALA A 38 3.65 -0.36 -1.12
C ALA A 38 5.13 -0.09 -1.50
N CYS A 39 5.59 -0.70 -2.59
CA CYS A 39 6.96 -0.61 -3.10
C CYS A 39 7.01 -0.15 -4.57
N ASP A 40 8.21 0.17 -5.05
CA ASP A 40 8.45 0.49 -6.45
C ASP A 40 8.75 -0.77 -7.28
N ASP A 41 8.71 -0.64 -8.61
CA ASP A 41 8.93 -1.76 -9.53
C ASP A 41 10.35 -2.36 -9.42
N ARG A 42 11.33 -1.54 -9.04
CA ARG A 42 12.70 -1.99 -8.75
C ARG A 42 12.71 -2.93 -7.54
N THR A 43 12.08 -2.54 -6.44
CA THR A 43 11.96 -3.36 -5.24
C THR A 43 11.19 -4.65 -5.53
N LEU A 44 10.14 -4.59 -6.36
CA LEU A 44 9.43 -5.80 -6.79
C LEU A 44 10.32 -6.75 -7.60
N SER A 45 11.11 -6.23 -8.54
CA SER A 45 12.10 -7.01 -9.29
C SER A 45 13.15 -7.64 -8.37
N ASP A 46 13.59 -6.91 -7.34
CA ASP A 46 14.51 -7.43 -6.34
C ASP A 46 13.88 -8.59 -5.56
N LEU A 47 12.62 -8.47 -5.14
CA LEU A 47 11.91 -9.54 -4.44
C LEU A 47 11.80 -10.82 -5.28
N ILE A 48 11.41 -10.70 -6.56
CA ILE A 48 11.32 -11.85 -7.49
C ILE A 48 12.69 -12.50 -7.66
N ARG A 49 13.73 -11.68 -7.91
CA ARG A 49 15.12 -12.14 -8.04
C ARG A 49 15.64 -12.84 -6.78
N HIS A 50 15.15 -12.46 -5.61
CA HIS A 50 15.54 -13.03 -4.33
C HIS A 50 14.64 -14.18 -3.85
N GLY A 51 13.66 -14.61 -4.64
CA GLY A 51 12.91 -15.84 -4.39
C GLY A 51 11.41 -15.68 -4.15
N LEU A 52 10.82 -14.50 -4.35
CA LEU A 52 9.36 -14.38 -4.39
C LEU A 52 8.81 -15.15 -5.60
N PRO A 53 7.91 -16.14 -5.41
CA PRO A 53 7.38 -16.92 -6.52
C PRO A 53 6.65 -16.04 -7.54
N ALA A 54 7.01 -16.22 -8.81
CA ALA A 54 6.41 -15.53 -9.92
C ALA A 54 6.44 -16.40 -11.18
N THR A 55 5.50 -16.19 -12.08
CA THR A 55 5.39 -16.90 -13.36
C THR A 55 5.28 -15.93 -14.52
N GLY A 56 5.68 -16.36 -15.72
CA GLY A 56 5.64 -15.52 -16.93
C GLY A 56 6.98 -14.89 -17.28
N GLU A 57 6.97 -14.05 -18.32
CA GLU A 57 8.16 -13.38 -18.83
C GLU A 57 8.58 -12.19 -17.94
N HIS A 58 9.86 -11.82 -18.03
CA HIS A 58 10.38 -10.68 -17.29
C HIS A 58 9.64 -9.38 -17.61
N GLY A 59 9.25 -8.64 -16.59
CA GLY A 59 8.43 -7.43 -16.70
C GLY A 59 6.94 -7.68 -16.95
N ARG A 60 6.53 -8.94 -17.11
CA ARG A 60 5.13 -9.38 -17.26
C ARG A 60 4.78 -10.48 -16.29
N GLU A 61 5.53 -10.58 -15.19
CA GLU A 61 5.34 -11.62 -14.21
C GLU A 61 3.97 -11.50 -13.52
N ARG A 62 3.41 -12.66 -13.21
CA ARG A 62 2.23 -12.80 -12.35
C ARG A 62 2.59 -13.51 -11.06
N LEU A 63 2.10 -12.97 -9.96
CA LEU A 63 2.37 -13.41 -8.59
C LEU A 63 1.07 -13.89 -7.93
N ASP A 64 1.19 -14.73 -6.90
CA ASP A 64 0.02 -15.14 -6.10
C ASP A 64 -0.31 -14.06 -5.06
N SER A 65 -1.55 -13.57 -5.12
CA SER A 65 -2.10 -12.61 -4.15
C SER A 65 -1.91 -13.03 -2.69
N ARG A 66 -1.87 -14.32 -2.38
CA ARG A 66 -1.69 -14.87 -1.04
C ARG A 66 -0.25 -14.76 -0.55
N ASP A 67 0.73 -15.00 -1.43
CA ASP A 67 2.14 -14.79 -1.12
C ASP A 67 2.41 -13.31 -0.87
N LEU A 68 1.85 -12.45 -1.72
CA LEU A 68 1.89 -11.00 -1.54
C LEU A 68 1.25 -10.57 -0.23
N PHE A 69 0.13 -11.20 0.15
CA PHE A 69 -0.54 -10.91 1.41
C PHE A 69 0.30 -11.28 2.62
N ASN A 70 0.87 -12.49 2.63
CA ASN A 70 1.76 -12.95 3.69
C ASN A 70 2.99 -12.04 3.80
N LEU A 71 3.64 -11.74 2.68
CA LEU A 71 4.80 -10.85 2.65
C LEU A 71 4.47 -9.46 3.19
N ALA A 72 3.34 -8.87 2.76
CA ALA A 72 2.90 -7.58 3.25
C ALA A 72 2.65 -7.58 4.76
N LEU A 73 1.89 -8.57 5.24
CA LEU A 73 1.49 -8.72 6.63
C LEU A 73 2.71 -8.88 7.56
N TYR A 74 3.69 -9.68 7.15
CA TYR A 74 4.90 -9.96 7.94
C TYR A 74 6.05 -8.99 7.65
N SER A 75 5.85 -7.97 6.80
CA SER A 75 6.89 -6.99 6.46
C SER A 75 7.32 -6.12 7.65
N GLY A 76 6.42 -5.92 8.61
CA GLY A 76 6.64 -5.05 9.77
C GLY A 76 6.94 -3.59 9.38
N SER A 77 6.57 -3.18 8.17
CA SER A 77 6.85 -1.85 7.64
C SER A 77 5.83 -0.81 8.10
N GLY A 78 4.62 -1.24 8.48
CA GLY A 78 3.47 -0.39 8.75
C GLY A 78 2.95 0.37 7.52
N ARG A 79 3.50 0.10 6.33
CA ARG A 79 3.26 0.86 5.10
C ARG A 79 2.33 0.15 4.13
N THR A 80 2.12 -1.15 4.26
CA THR A 80 1.24 -1.87 3.35
C THR A 80 -0.23 -1.62 3.70
N GLY A 81 -1.12 -1.70 2.70
CA GLY A 81 -2.56 -1.61 2.94
C GLY A 81 -3.06 -2.73 3.85
N ILE A 82 -2.42 -3.90 3.76
CA ILE A 82 -2.75 -5.10 4.52
C ILE A 82 -2.41 -4.94 6.00
N GLU A 83 -1.20 -4.47 6.33
CA GLU A 83 -0.82 -4.18 7.73
C GLU A 83 -1.78 -3.19 8.37
N ARG A 84 -2.09 -2.09 7.66
CA ARG A 84 -3.03 -1.09 8.17
C ARG A 84 -4.44 -1.65 8.34
N GLY A 85 -4.89 -2.48 7.40
CA GLY A 85 -6.19 -3.15 7.46
C GLY A 85 -6.30 -4.06 8.68
N VAL A 86 -5.31 -4.93 8.89
CA VAL A 86 -5.27 -5.84 10.04
C VAL A 86 -5.13 -5.07 11.35
N ALA A 87 -4.27 -4.05 11.41
CA ALA A 87 -4.13 -3.21 12.60
C ALA A 87 -5.44 -2.49 12.96
N ALA A 88 -6.16 -1.95 11.97
CA ALA A 88 -7.47 -1.34 12.18
C ALA A 88 -8.50 -2.38 12.65
N ALA A 89 -8.51 -3.56 12.03
CA ALA A 89 -9.42 -4.66 12.38
C ALA A 89 -9.15 -5.25 13.76
N LEU A 90 -7.93 -5.16 14.29
CA LEU A 90 -7.60 -5.62 15.65
C LEU A 90 -7.65 -4.49 16.68
N GLY A 91 -7.69 -3.22 16.27
CA GLY A 91 -7.68 -2.09 17.19
C GLY A 91 -8.80 -2.13 18.23
N TRP A 92 -9.98 -2.61 17.87
CA TRP A 92 -11.12 -2.71 18.81
C TRP A 92 -10.87 -3.68 19.96
N THR A 93 -10.07 -4.73 19.75
CA THR A 93 -9.77 -5.73 20.79
C THR A 93 -8.92 -5.19 21.94
N ARG A 94 -8.24 -4.06 21.72
CA ARG A 94 -7.32 -3.43 22.70
C ARG A 94 -7.81 -2.06 23.16
N SER A 95 -8.96 -1.60 22.66
CA SER A 95 -9.49 -0.26 22.96
C SER A 95 -10.40 -0.33 24.17
N SER A 96 -10.32 0.67 25.05
CA SER A 96 -11.36 0.85 26.08
C SER A 96 -12.70 1.26 25.44
N CYS A 97 -13.81 1.11 26.16
CA CYS A 97 -15.10 1.65 25.69
C CYS A 97 -15.02 3.15 25.42
N GLU A 98 -14.27 3.90 26.23
CA GLU A 98 -14.04 5.34 26.03
C GLU A 98 -13.31 5.62 24.72
N ASP A 99 -12.24 4.87 24.41
CA ASP A 99 -11.50 5.01 23.15
C ASP A 99 -12.35 4.67 21.91
N LEU A 100 -13.26 3.71 22.05
CA LEU A 100 -14.18 3.32 20.98
C LEU A 100 -15.26 4.38 20.72
N MET A 101 -15.68 5.09 21.76
CA MET A 101 -16.68 6.17 21.67
C MET A 101 -16.06 7.54 21.37
N ALA A 102 -14.75 7.70 21.59
CA ALA A 102 -14.06 8.95 21.37
C ALA A 102 -14.16 9.42 19.89
N PRO A 103 -14.45 10.71 19.64
CA PRO A 103 -14.47 11.23 18.29
C PRO A 103 -13.11 11.08 17.60
N ARG A 104 -13.05 10.26 16.54
CA ARG A 104 -11.83 10.16 15.72
C ARG A 104 -11.67 11.38 14.84
N MET A 105 -10.50 12.01 14.91
CA MET A 105 -10.11 13.12 14.04
C MET A 105 -8.90 12.71 13.19
N SER A 106 -9.08 12.74 11.88
CA SER A 106 -7.99 12.50 10.93
C SER A 106 -7.65 13.79 10.19
N ARG A 107 -6.36 14.04 9.98
CA ARG A 107 -5.85 15.13 9.14
C ARG A 107 -5.12 14.52 7.94
N PHE A 108 -5.47 14.99 6.75
CA PHE A 108 -4.85 14.55 5.50
C PHE A 108 -4.22 15.76 4.81
N GLU A 109 -3.05 15.56 4.23
CA GLU A 109 -2.39 16.52 3.33
C GLU A 109 -2.25 15.84 1.96
N LEU A 110 -2.70 16.51 0.91
CA LEU A 110 -2.66 16.02 -0.46
C LEU A 110 -1.82 16.98 -1.29
N ARG A 111 -0.83 16.44 -2.00
CA ARG A 111 -0.08 17.16 -3.03
C ARG A 111 -0.49 16.60 -4.38
N VAL A 112 -0.97 17.49 -5.24
CA VAL A 112 -1.44 17.13 -6.58
C VAL A 112 -0.44 17.66 -7.59
N ALA A 113 0.16 16.76 -8.36
CA ALA A 113 0.98 17.08 -9.51
C ALA A 113 0.19 16.90 -10.80
N CYS A 114 0.57 17.63 -11.86
CA CYS A 114 -0.01 17.40 -13.18
C CYS A 114 0.37 16.00 -13.68
N GLY A 115 -0.61 15.22 -14.12
CA GLY A 115 -0.39 13.88 -14.67
C GLY A 115 -0.02 13.85 -16.16
N ALA A 116 -0.06 15.00 -16.84
CA ALA A 116 0.30 15.08 -18.25
C ALA A 116 1.83 15.12 -18.42
N PRO A 117 2.41 14.30 -19.32
CA PRO A 117 3.86 14.22 -19.50
C PRO A 117 4.48 15.54 -19.95
N ASP A 118 3.75 16.34 -20.73
CA ASP A 118 4.20 17.64 -21.23
C ASP A 118 3.75 18.82 -20.34
N GLY A 119 3.28 18.52 -19.13
CA GLY A 119 2.72 19.50 -18.21
C GLY A 119 1.26 19.85 -18.49
N CYS A 120 0.68 20.64 -17.58
CA CYS A 120 -0.71 21.05 -17.67
C CYS A 120 -0.84 22.28 -18.56
N ALA A 121 -1.95 22.38 -19.30
CA ALA A 121 -2.25 23.57 -20.11
C ALA A 121 -2.20 24.86 -19.26
N PRO A 122 -1.78 26.00 -19.85
CA PRO A 122 -1.81 27.28 -19.16
C PRO A 122 -3.19 27.58 -18.56
N GLY A 123 -3.24 27.86 -17.26
CA GLY A 123 -4.49 28.13 -16.55
C GLY A 123 -5.26 26.90 -16.08
N ALA A 124 -4.71 25.68 -16.21
CA ALA A 124 -5.30 24.49 -15.60
C ALA A 124 -5.47 24.67 -14.09
N ARG A 125 -6.67 24.35 -13.58
CA ARG A 125 -7.00 24.46 -12.15
C ARG A 125 -7.32 23.09 -11.58
N ASN A 126 -6.71 22.78 -10.45
CA ASN A 126 -7.12 21.64 -9.62
C ASN A 126 -8.30 22.07 -8.75
N THR A 127 -9.43 21.37 -8.89
CA THR A 127 -10.57 21.55 -7.99
C THR A 127 -10.56 20.42 -6.98
N LEU A 128 -10.28 20.74 -5.71
CA LEU A 128 -10.38 19.75 -4.64
C LEU A 128 -11.86 19.50 -4.34
N ALA A 129 -12.34 18.29 -4.63
CA ALA A 129 -13.66 17.86 -4.19
C ALA A 129 -13.69 17.80 -2.65
N ARG A 130 -14.77 18.28 -2.03
CA ARG A 130 -14.95 18.09 -0.59
C ARG A 130 -15.02 16.60 -0.28
N PRO A 131 -14.35 16.12 0.79
CA PRO A 131 -14.48 14.74 1.22
C PRO A 131 -15.96 14.39 1.44
N ARG A 132 -16.42 13.30 0.82
CA ARG A 132 -17.76 12.76 1.05
C ARG A 132 -17.72 11.91 2.30
N THR A 133 -18.44 12.30 3.35
CA THR A 133 -18.51 11.54 4.61
C THR A 133 -19.39 10.29 4.50
N GLY A 134 -20.32 10.25 3.54
CA GLY A 134 -20.96 9.02 3.03
C GLY A 134 -21.40 7.99 4.08
N ALA A 135 -21.22 6.70 3.74
CA ALA A 135 -21.63 5.52 4.52
C ALA A 135 -20.90 5.32 5.86
N TYR A 136 -19.92 6.18 6.19
CA TYR A 136 -19.05 6.03 7.35
C TYR A 136 -19.32 7.07 8.45
N GLY A 137 -20.28 7.99 8.22
CA GLY A 137 -20.63 9.05 9.17
C GLY A 137 -19.55 10.12 9.33
N GLY A 138 -19.77 11.03 10.29
CA GLY A 138 -18.83 12.11 10.63
C GLY A 138 -19.06 13.44 9.89
N LYS A 139 -18.20 14.43 10.18
CA LYS A 139 -18.28 15.80 9.62
C LYS A 139 -16.92 16.31 9.17
N VAL A 140 -16.86 16.94 7.99
CA VAL A 140 -15.67 17.65 7.53
C VAL A 140 -15.56 18.95 8.31
N ARG A 141 -14.55 19.07 9.17
CA ARG A 141 -14.31 20.29 9.96
C ARG A 141 -13.72 21.43 9.14
N GLN A 142 -12.70 21.13 8.34
CA GLN A 142 -12.00 22.14 7.55
C GLN A 142 -11.39 21.52 6.29
N VAL A 143 -11.43 22.27 5.18
CA VAL A 143 -10.71 21.97 3.95
C VAL A 143 -9.89 23.20 3.59
N ARG A 144 -8.58 23.02 3.39
CA ARG A 144 -7.67 24.07 2.90
C ARG A 144 -7.00 23.57 1.62
N ALA A 145 -6.86 24.44 0.65
CA ALA A 145 -6.06 24.20 -0.55
C ALA A 145 -4.94 25.24 -0.57
N HIS A 146 -3.71 24.77 -0.76
CA HIS A 146 -2.54 25.63 -0.92
C HIS A 146 -2.06 25.51 -2.37
N PRO A 147 -1.71 26.63 -3.04
CA PRO A 147 -1.06 26.55 -4.34
C PRO A 147 0.28 25.81 -4.21
N ALA A 148 0.70 25.12 -5.27
CA ALA A 148 2.05 24.59 -5.35
C ALA A 148 3.02 25.78 -5.37
N GLY A 149 3.99 25.77 -4.45
CA GLY A 149 5.08 26.76 -4.41
C GLY A 149 6.10 26.52 -5.52
#